data_AF-A0A831WYH5-F1
#
_entry.id   AF-A0A831WYH5-F1
#
_cell.length_a   1.000
_cell.length_b   1.000
_cell.length_c   1.000
_cell.angle_alpha   90.00
_cell.angle_beta   90.00
_cell.angle_gamma   90.00
#
_symmetry.space_group_name_H-M   'P 1'
#
loop_
_entity.id
_entity.type
_entity.pdbx_description
1 polymer ?
#
loop_
_entity_poly.entity_id
_entity_poly.type
_entity_poly.pdbx_seq_one_letter_code
_entity_poly.pdbx_strand_id
1 'polypeptide(L)'
;MAAHGWGKDSSVEDWLFAEPYRFDFFQAVKLIEMAHGFAASVGEGVEPDKEAVRFKSRVDTEFPASDIAEIIRPDRPGEPVEMIVNIMGLAGCLGPLPVPYTELIIERVAHKDTALEEFLDIFNHRLVSLMYRIRKKHLISLNFMPPGKDHLSAYLYSLIGLGTRGLRERMQVQDRALLFYTAILAQQPRSMVGLECILSDYFQVKVKGEQLVGCWQNLDEEQRTAIGMSGHNQRLGRDAVILGSRIWDQQGSFEITLGPLTIEEFLDFLPTGWRFAPLCELTRFYVGDELDFSFRLVLKASEVPQSKLGVIGGARLGWTSWLSSGKWQGDNREIKISPRSLAFNPLKARIPIFAEIPLDELFDVISKATIHNFTKSSIVLRQGYSGDSLYIISSGVVNVIRREADERERIVATLKEGDFFGEVAFLTGTARTATVVTAEDSVILEFSRQDLEEIMKKYPRVKGFLQMAYLRRTREY
;
A
#
# COMPACT_ATOMS: atom_id res chain seq x y z
N MET A 1 -12.26 9.71 40.51
CA MET A 1 -11.86 8.35 40.90
C MET A 1 -10.55 8.04 40.19
N ALA A 2 -9.45 7.85 40.92
CA ALA A 2 -8.18 7.48 40.30
C ALA A 2 -8.35 6.14 39.58
N ALA A 3 -7.84 6.03 38.35
CA ALA A 3 -7.85 4.77 37.61
C ALA A 3 -7.12 3.72 38.45
N HIS A 4 -7.79 2.59 38.70
CA HIS A 4 -7.22 1.51 39.49
C HIS A 4 -5.93 1.02 38.81
N GLY A 5 -4.82 0.97 39.55
CA GLY A 5 -3.52 0.57 39.00
C GLY A 5 -2.56 1.72 38.62
N TRP A 6 -2.90 2.99 38.89
CA TRP A 6 -1.95 4.09 38.76
C TRP A 6 -0.73 3.86 39.70
N GLY A 7 0.44 3.58 39.12
CA GLY A 7 1.69 3.33 39.85
C GLY A 7 2.01 1.86 40.17
N LYS A 8 1.29 0.88 39.62
CA LYS A 8 1.67 -0.55 39.67
C LYS A 8 2.24 -0.99 38.32
N ASP A 9 3.48 -1.50 38.30
CA ASP A 9 4.17 -2.05 37.12
C ASP A 9 3.67 -3.46 36.71
N SER A 10 2.38 -3.73 36.85
CA SER A 10 1.79 -5.01 36.45
C SER A 10 1.26 -4.90 35.02
N SER A 11 1.53 -5.90 34.19
CA SER A 11 0.98 -5.93 32.84
C SER A 11 -0.54 -6.17 32.85
N VAL A 12 -1.24 -5.78 31.79
CA VAL A 12 -2.69 -6.08 31.64
C VAL A 12 -2.94 -7.58 31.67
N GLU A 13 -1.98 -8.36 31.16
CA GLU A 13 -1.99 -9.82 31.22
C GLU A 13 -1.93 -10.32 32.67
N ASP A 14 -1.05 -9.77 33.50
CA ASP A 14 -0.99 -10.15 34.93
C ASP A 14 -2.28 -9.84 35.67
N TRP A 15 -2.95 -8.72 35.35
CA TRP A 15 -4.27 -8.41 35.91
C TRP A 15 -5.36 -9.35 35.42
N LEU A 16 -5.28 -9.81 34.17
CA LEU A 16 -6.25 -10.74 33.62
C LEU A 16 -6.24 -12.07 34.38
N PHE A 17 -5.06 -12.56 34.75
CA PHE A 17 -4.91 -13.79 35.53
C PHE A 17 -5.14 -13.61 37.04
N ALA A 18 -4.82 -12.44 37.60
CA ALA A 18 -5.00 -12.17 39.04
C ALA A 18 -6.42 -11.75 39.42
N GLU A 19 -7.08 -10.93 38.59
CA GLU A 19 -8.42 -10.38 38.84
C GLU A 19 -9.34 -10.54 37.62
N PRO A 20 -9.62 -11.79 37.17
CA PRO A 20 -10.38 -12.06 35.94
C PRO A 20 -11.81 -11.51 36.00
N TYR A 21 -12.42 -11.47 37.19
CA TYR A 21 -13.79 -11.00 37.44
C TYR A 21 -14.04 -9.53 37.04
N ARG A 22 -12.99 -8.74 36.77
CA ARG A 22 -13.11 -7.33 36.36
C ARG A 22 -13.24 -7.14 34.87
N PHE A 23 -12.91 -8.15 34.08
CA PHE A 23 -12.95 -8.09 32.63
C PHE A 23 -14.27 -8.65 32.11
N ASP A 24 -14.81 -8.02 31.07
CA ASP A 24 -15.89 -8.62 30.29
C ASP A 24 -15.39 -9.89 29.58
N PHE A 25 -16.23 -10.91 29.47
CA PHE A 25 -15.87 -12.21 28.87
C PHE A 25 -15.25 -12.03 27.47
N PHE A 26 -15.88 -11.25 26.59
CA PHE A 26 -15.41 -11.08 25.21
C PHE A 26 -14.09 -10.29 25.16
N GLN A 27 -13.91 -9.33 26.06
CA GLN A 27 -12.66 -8.59 26.19
C GLN A 27 -11.52 -9.47 26.69
N ALA A 28 -11.78 -10.31 27.69
CA ALA A 28 -10.80 -11.24 28.25
C ALA A 28 -10.30 -12.24 27.19
N VAL A 29 -11.22 -12.90 26.47
CA VAL A 29 -10.86 -13.83 25.38
C VAL A 29 -10.04 -13.12 24.31
N LYS A 30 -10.43 -11.88 23.96
CA LYS A 30 -9.68 -11.09 22.99
C LYS A 30 -8.24 -10.82 23.45
N LEU A 31 -8.06 -10.42 24.71
CA LEU A 31 -6.72 -10.15 25.26
C LEU A 31 -5.84 -11.39 25.27
N ILE A 32 -6.40 -12.57 25.56
CA ILE A 32 -5.68 -13.85 25.53
C ILE A 32 -5.26 -14.19 24.09
N GLU A 33 -6.15 -14.05 23.12
CA GLU A 33 -5.82 -14.23 21.70
C GLU A 33 -4.75 -13.23 21.21
N MET A 34 -4.69 -12.00 21.77
CA MET A 34 -3.62 -11.03 21.46
C MET A 34 -2.27 -11.48 22.03
N ALA A 35 -2.26 -12.01 23.26
CA ALA A 35 -1.06 -12.45 23.96
C ALA A 35 -0.49 -13.74 23.34
N HIS A 36 -1.36 -14.68 22.96
CA HIS A 36 -0.98 -15.97 22.40
C HIS A 36 -1.09 -16.00 20.86
N GLY A 37 -0.25 -15.20 20.19
CA GLY A 37 -0.31 -14.96 18.74
C GLY A 37 -0.05 -16.16 17.80
N PHE A 38 0.21 -17.36 18.32
CA PHE A 38 0.43 -18.58 17.53
C PHE A 38 -0.71 -19.61 17.60
N ALA A 39 -1.69 -19.43 18.49
CA ALA A 39 -2.80 -20.36 18.65
C ALA A 39 -3.92 -20.09 17.63
N ALA A 40 -4.71 -21.12 17.32
CA ALA A 40 -5.89 -20.93 16.47
C ALA A 40 -6.92 -20.06 17.22
N SER A 41 -7.62 -19.18 16.48
CA SER A 41 -8.67 -18.38 17.08
C SER A 41 -9.83 -19.24 17.55
N VAL A 42 -10.43 -18.85 18.67
CA VAL A 42 -11.49 -19.57 19.36
C VAL A 42 -12.67 -19.86 18.40
N GLY A 43 -13.04 -21.13 18.30
CA GLY A 43 -14.15 -21.61 17.46
C GLY A 43 -13.89 -21.63 15.95
N GLU A 44 -12.69 -21.26 15.49
CA GLU A 44 -12.23 -21.39 14.10
C GLU A 44 -11.31 -22.61 13.89
N GLY A 45 -10.76 -23.16 14.98
CA GLY A 45 -9.94 -24.37 14.96
C GLY A 45 -10.72 -25.65 14.64
N VAL A 46 -10.02 -26.65 14.08
CA VAL A 46 -10.54 -28.02 13.91
C VAL A 46 -10.35 -28.82 15.20
N GLU A 47 -9.28 -28.55 15.95
CA GLU A 47 -8.94 -29.21 17.21
C GLU A 47 -9.06 -28.21 18.37
N PRO A 48 -9.91 -28.48 19.38
CA PRO A 48 -10.06 -27.65 20.57
C PRO A 48 -8.76 -27.38 21.32
N ASP A 49 -7.86 -28.37 21.36
CA ASP A 49 -6.59 -28.28 22.11
C ASP A 49 -5.56 -27.35 21.46
N LYS A 50 -5.81 -26.90 20.21
CA LYS A 50 -4.98 -25.94 19.49
C LYS A 50 -5.57 -24.52 19.48
N GLU A 51 -6.75 -24.34 20.08
CA GLU A 51 -7.36 -23.01 20.24
C GLU A 51 -6.62 -22.21 21.32
N ALA A 52 -6.73 -20.88 21.28
CA ALA A 52 -6.08 -20.02 22.27
C ALA A 52 -6.63 -20.23 23.70
N VAL A 53 -7.91 -20.61 23.81
CA VAL A 53 -8.63 -20.75 25.08
C VAL A 53 -9.46 -22.01 25.09
N ARG A 54 -9.35 -22.79 26.17
CA ARG A 54 -10.26 -23.89 26.49
C ARG A 54 -11.24 -23.41 27.54
N PHE A 55 -12.55 -23.55 27.26
CA PHE A 55 -13.57 -23.12 28.20
C PHE A 55 -14.07 -24.30 29.02
N LYS A 56 -14.24 -24.08 30.32
CA LYS A 56 -14.91 -25.00 31.25
C LYS A 56 -16.06 -24.25 31.93
N SER A 57 -17.11 -24.97 32.31
CA SER A 57 -18.22 -24.35 33.05
C SER A 57 -18.06 -24.61 34.54
N ARG A 58 -18.22 -23.58 35.36
CA ARG A 58 -18.33 -23.77 36.80
C ARG A 58 -19.70 -24.39 37.13
N VAL A 59 -19.70 -25.48 37.89
CA VAL A 59 -20.93 -26.18 38.31
C VAL A 59 -21.14 -25.99 39.82
N ASP A 60 -21.73 -24.86 40.19
CA ASP A 60 -22.09 -24.54 41.57
C ASP A 60 -23.58 -24.17 41.68
N THR A 61 -24.09 -24.18 42.91
CA THR A 61 -25.42 -23.68 43.25
C THR A 61 -25.43 -22.18 43.59
N GLU A 62 -24.25 -21.58 43.77
CA GLU A 62 -24.08 -20.16 44.08
C GLU A 62 -24.38 -19.28 42.86
N PHE A 63 -24.93 -18.10 43.11
CA PHE A 63 -25.14 -17.11 42.05
C PHE A 63 -23.82 -16.40 41.72
N PRO A 64 -23.33 -16.42 40.48
CA PRO A 64 -22.04 -15.87 40.12
C PRO A 64 -22.05 -14.34 40.12
N ALA A 65 -20.96 -13.73 40.58
CA ALA A 65 -20.79 -12.27 40.58
C ALA A 65 -20.24 -11.70 39.25
N SER A 66 -19.67 -12.56 38.41
CA SER A 66 -19.03 -12.20 37.13
C SER A 66 -19.16 -13.35 36.12
N ASP A 67 -19.05 -13.03 34.84
CA ASP A 67 -19.12 -14.03 33.75
C ASP A 67 -17.92 -15.00 33.76
N ILE A 68 -16.76 -14.52 34.22
CA ILE A 68 -15.53 -15.31 34.35
C ILE A 68 -15.34 -15.65 35.82
N ALA A 69 -15.17 -16.93 36.14
CA ALA A 69 -14.83 -17.40 37.48
C ALA A 69 -13.32 -17.36 37.70
N GLU A 70 -12.56 -17.97 36.80
CA GLU A 70 -11.12 -18.14 36.92
C GLU A 70 -10.46 -18.27 35.54
N ILE A 71 -9.21 -17.84 35.44
CA ILE A 71 -8.37 -18.05 34.25
C ILE A 71 -7.06 -18.67 34.72
N ILE A 72 -6.75 -19.87 34.23
CA ILE A 72 -5.59 -20.65 34.64
C ILE A 72 -4.53 -20.56 33.55
N ARG A 73 -3.31 -20.18 33.93
CA ARG A 73 -2.16 -20.15 33.03
C ARG A 73 -1.74 -21.58 32.65
N PRO A 74 -1.41 -21.84 31.38
CA PRO A 74 -0.88 -23.14 30.98
C PRO A 74 0.49 -23.38 31.62
N ASP A 75 0.74 -24.62 32.05
CA ASP A 75 2.03 -25.03 32.62
C ASP A 75 3.14 -25.10 31.56
N ARG A 76 2.76 -25.34 30.29
CA ARG A 76 3.70 -25.46 29.16
C ARG A 76 3.41 -24.45 28.04
N PRO A 77 4.45 -23.93 27.37
CA PRO A 77 4.27 -23.08 26.20
C PRO A 77 3.60 -23.89 25.07
N GLY A 78 2.44 -23.42 24.61
CA GLY A 78 1.69 -24.03 23.51
C GLY A 78 0.43 -24.79 23.93
N GLU A 79 0.16 -24.93 25.22
CA GLU A 79 -1.13 -25.39 25.73
C GLU A 79 -2.15 -24.24 25.78
N PRO A 80 -3.45 -24.52 25.60
CA PRO A 80 -4.50 -23.51 25.66
C PRO A 80 -4.64 -22.96 27.08
N VAL A 81 -4.98 -21.67 27.19
CA VAL A 81 -5.37 -21.08 28.47
C VAL A 81 -6.70 -21.68 28.90
N GLU A 82 -6.81 -22.19 30.13
CA GLU A 82 -8.10 -22.66 30.63
C GLU A 82 -8.88 -21.50 31.25
N MET A 83 -10.09 -21.27 30.77
CA MET A 83 -11.01 -20.25 31.29
C MET A 83 -12.26 -20.92 31.83
N ILE A 84 -12.47 -20.77 33.13
CA ILE A 84 -13.68 -21.23 33.81
C ILE A 84 -14.71 -20.10 33.75
N VAL A 85 -15.82 -20.37 33.07
CA VAL A 85 -16.91 -19.41 32.86
C VAL A 85 -18.14 -19.80 33.67
N ASN A 86 -18.89 -18.77 34.08
CA ASN A 86 -20.17 -18.90 34.76
C ASN A 86 -21.36 -18.75 33.80
N ILE A 87 -21.09 -18.53 32.51
CA ILE A 87 -22.09 -18.30 31.48
C ILE A 87 -22.21 -19.52 30.55
N MET A 88 -23.42 -19.76 30.03
CA MET A 88 -23.72 -20.83 29.06
C MET A 88 -23.31 -22.25 29.52
N GLY A 89 -23.22 -22.48 30.83
CA GLY A 89 -23.05 -23.82 31.40
C GLY A 89 -24.28 -24.70 31.20
N LEU A 90 -24.09 -25.98 30.91
CA LEU A 90 -25.20 -26.94 30.83
C LEU A 90 -25.76 -27.34 32.20
N ALA A 91 -24.89 -27.39 33.22
CA ALA A 91 -25.23 -27.69 34.62
C ALA A 91 -24.82 -26.50 35.52
N GLY A 92 -25.30 -26.48 36.75
CA GLY A 92 -25.12 -25.36 37.70
C GLY A 92 -26.37 -24.49 37.83
N CYS A 93 -26.25 -23.40 38.56
CA CYS A 93 -27.37 -22.51 38.90
C CYS A 93 -28.08 -21.89 37.68
N LEU A 94 -27.35 -21.59 36.61
CA LEU A 94 -27.86 -20.99 35.38
C LEU A 94 -28.05 -22.01 34.24
N GLY A 95 -27.81 -23.30 34.50
CA GLY A 95 -27.84 -24.34 33.49
C GLY A 95 -29.26 -24.83 33.16
N PRO A 96 -29.51 -25.29 31.93
CA PRO A 96 -30.79 -25.88 31.53
C PRO A 96 -31.03 -27.28 32.09
N LEU A 97 -29.98 -27.99 32.56
CA LEU A 97 -30.13 -29.33 33.10
C LEU A 97 -30.89 -29.30 34.44
N PRO A 98 -31.76 -30.31 34.71
CA PRO A 98 -32.45 -30.41 35.98
C PRO A 98 -31.49 -30.44 37.18
N VAL A 99 -31.91 -29.82 38.28
CA VAL A 99 -31.14 -29.71 39.54
C VAL A 99 -30.50 -31.04 40.01
N PRO A 100 -31.16 -32.22 39.92
CA PRO A 100 -30.55 -33.48 40.33
C PRO A 100 -29.23 -33.82 39.61
N TYR A 101 -29.05 -33.38 38.36
CA TYR A 101 -27.79 -33.58 37.65
C TYR A 101 -26.68 -32.69 38.20
N THR A 102 -27.01 -31.45 38.57
CA THR A 102 -26.06 -30.53 39.21
C THR A 102 -25.62 -31.07 40.56
N GLU A 103 -26.55 -31.56 41.38
CA GLU A 103 -26.23 -32.20 42.67
C GLU A 103 -25.34 -33.44 42.48
N LEU A 104 -25.65 -34.29 41.50
CA LEU A 104 -24.85 -35.48 41.18
C LEU A 104 -23.41 -35.12 40.75
N ILE A 105 -23.24 -34.05 39.96
CA ILE A 105 -21.91 -33.58 39.55
C ILE A 105 -21.14 -33.10 40.79
N ILE A 106 -21.75 -32.27 41.64
CA ILE A 106 -21.12 -31.76 42.87
C ILE A 106 -20.72 -32.92 43.79
N GLU A 107 -21.59 -33.93 43.98
CA GLU A 107 -21.30 -35.11 44.80
C GLU A 107 -20.13 -35.93 44.24
N ARG A 108 -20.08 -36.15 42.92
CA ARG A 108 -19.00 -36.90 42.27
C ARG A 108 -17.66 -36.17 42.33
N VAL A 109 -17.66 -34.85 42.10
CA VAL A 109 -16.46 -34.02 42.23
C VAL A 109 -15.91 -34.07 43.66
N ALA A 110 -16.78 -34.09 44.68
CA ALA A 110 -16.38 -34.29 46.08
C ALA A 110 -15.69 -35.66 46.32
N HIS A 111 -16.10 -36.69 45.57
CA HIS A 111 -15.45 -38.00 45.54
C HIS A 111 -14.25 -38.11 44.59
N LYS A 112 -13.79 -36.99 44.00
CA LYS A 112 -12.70 -36.92 43.01
C LYS A 112 -13.01 -37.62 41.68
N ASP A 113 -14.29 -37.83 41.36
CA ASP A 113 -14.74 -38.28 40.04
C ASP A 113 -15.17 -37.06 39.20
N THR A 114 -14.27 -36.56 38.34
CA THR A 114 -14.51 -35.42 37.44
C THR A 114 -15.05 -35.84 36.07
N ALA A 115 -15.29 -37.13 35.83
CA ALA A 115 -15.58 -37.63 34.49
C ALA A 115 -16.86 -37.05 33.88
N LEU A 116 -17.90 -36.83 34.70
CA LEU A 116 -19.17 -36.25 34.24
C LEU A 116 -19.05 -34.76 33.93
N GLU A 117 -18.28 -34.02 34.73
CA GLU A 117 -18.00 -32.60 34.53
C GLU A 117 -17.19 -32.39 33.24
N GLU A 118 -16.08 -33.12 33.09
CA GLU A 118 -15.22 -33.07 31.89
C GLU A 118 -15.98 -33.47 30.61
N PHE A 119 -16.90 -34.43 30.72
CA PHE A 119 -17.77 -34.82 29.60
C PHE A 119 -18.69 -33.66 29.17
N LEU A 120 -19.33 -32.97 30.12
CA LEU A 120 -20.17 -31.82 29.82
C LEU A 120 -19.36 -30.65 29.26
N ASP A 121 -18.12 -30.49 29.69
CA ASP A 121 -17.24 -29.43 29.20
C ASP A 121 -16.91 -29.52 27.71
N ILE A 122 -16.96 -30.71 27.10
CA ILE A 122 -16.88 -30.85 25.64
C ILE A 122 -17.98 -30.04 24.95
N PHE A 123 -19.19 -30.08 25.49
CA PHE A 123 -20.33 -29.34 24.97
C PHE A 123 -20.29 -27.86 25.37
N ASN A 124 -19.95 -27.57 26.63
CA ASN A 124 -19.83 -26.19 27.12
C ASN A 124 -18.80 -25.42 26.29
N HIS A 125 -17.60 -26.00 26.08
CA HIS A 125 -16.56 -25.39 25.26
C HIS A 125 -17.07 -25.04 23.87
N ARG A 126 -17.75 -25.98 23.19
CA ARG A 126 -18.27 -25.71 21.84
C ARG A 126 -19.32 -24.60 21.83
N LEU A 127 -20.24 -24.58 22.79
CA LEU A 127 -21.29 -23.56 22.89
C LEU A 127 -20.70 -22.16 23.12
N VAL A 128 -19.78 -22.05 24.08
CA VAL A 128 -19.12 -20.78 24.42
C VAL A 128 -18.24 -20.29 23.26
N SER A 129 -17.45 -21.18 22.63
CA SER A 129 -16.65 -20.84 21.45
C SER A 129 -17.52 -20.37 20.28
N LEU A 130 -18.69 -20.99 20.05
CA LEU A 130 -19.62 -20.53 19.02
C LEU A 130 -20.24 -19.17 19.35
N MET A 131 -20.60 -18.92 20.61
CA MET A 131 -21.09 -17.61 21.05
C MET A 131 -20.05 -16.51 20.79
N TYR A 132 -18.79 -16.76 21.19
CA TYR A 132 -17.68 -15.84 20.92
C TYR A 132 -17.51 -15.60 19.41
N ARG A 133 -17.50 -16.66 18.61
CA ARG A 133 -17.36 -16.58 17.15
C ARG A 133 -18.49 -15.80 16.48
N ILE A 134 -19.74 -15.99 16.92
CA ILE A 134 -20.88 -15.22 16.42
C ILE A 134 -20.67 -13.73 16.72
N ARG A 135 -20.28 -13.39 17.94
CA ARG A 135 -20.06 -11.98 18.31
C ARG A 135 -18.87 -11.38 17.56
N LYS A 136 -17.76 -12.11 17.44
CA LYS A 136 -16.57 -11.73 16.65
C LYS A 136 -16.92 -11.49 15.17
N LYS A 137 -17.82 -12.28 14.59
CA LYS A 137 -18.28 -12.11 13.20
C LYS A 137 -19.04 -10.79 12.98
N HIS A 138 -19.79 -10.32 13.97
CA HIS A 138 -20.63 -9.12 13.84
C HIS A 138 -19.98 -7.85 14.40
N LEU A 139 -19.08 -7.98 15.38
CA LEU A 139 -18.43 -6.85 16.04
C LEU A 139 -16.99 -6.71 15.55
N ILE A 140 -16.74 -5.68 14.73
CA ILE A 140 -15.43 -5.41 14.12
C ILE A 140 -14.33 -5.23 15.17
N SER A 141 -14.66 -4.65 16.33
CA SER A 141 -13.70 -4.39 17.40
C SER A 141 -13.13 -5.64 18.06
N LEU A 142 -13.74 -6.83 17.86
CA LEU A 142 -13.24 -8.10 18.37
C LEU A 142 -12.31 -8.81 17.38
N ASN A 143 -12.19 -8.34 16.14
CA ASN A 143 -11.31 -8.95 15.16
C ASN A 143 -9.87 -8.41 15.28
N PHE A 144 -8.90 -9.26 14.95
CA PHE A 144 -7.46 -8.97 15.05
C PHE A 144 -6.84 -8.56 13.72
N MET A 145 -7.61 -8.65 12.64
CA MET A 145 -7.09 -8.38 11.32
C MET A 145 -6.79 -6.88 11.18
N PRO A 146 -5.71 -6.53 10.45
CA PRO A 146 -5.44 -5.15 10.11
C PRO A 146 -6.65 -4.52 9.40
N PRO A 147 -6.98 -3.25 9.70
CA PRO A 147 -8.06 -2.56 9.02
C PRO A 147 -7.82 -2.58 7.51
N GLY A 148 -8.78 -3.10 6.74
CA GLY A 148 -8.66 -3.32 5.30
C GLY A 148 -8.56 -4.79 4.87
N LYS A 149 -8.25 -5.72 5.78
CA LYS A 149 -8.28 -7.17 5.51
C LYS A 149 -9.53 -7.86 6.05
N ASP A 150 -10.38 -7.11 6.76
CA ASP A 150 -11.64 -7.61 7.30
C ASP A 150 -12.67 -7.97 6.23
N HIS A 151 -13.57 -8.88 6.60
CA HIS A 151 -14.73 -9.24 5.77
C HIS A 151 -15.61 -8.03 5.45
N LEU A 152 -15.80 -7.13 6.43
CA LEU A 152 -16.52 -5.87 6.20
C LEU A 152 -15.76 -4.96 5.23
N SER A 153 -14.43 -4.91 5.32
CA SER A 153 -13.61 -4.13 4.39
C SER A 153 -13.79 -4.65 2.96
N ALA A 154 -13.91 -5.97 2.76
CA ALA A 154 -14.21 -6.55 1.45
C ALA A 154 -15.56 -6.10 0.87
N TYR A 155 -16.57 -5.90 1.72
CA TYR A 155 -17.86 -5.32 1.30
C TYR A 155 -17.75 -3.83 0.97
N LEU A 156 -17.03 -3.05 1.79
CA LEU A 156 -16.79 -1.63 1.50
C LEU A 156 -16.01 -1.46 0.19
N TYR A 157 -15.00 -2.29 -0.06
CA TYR A 157 -14.30 -2.31 -1.34
C TYR A 157 -15.23 -2.62 -2.51
N SER A 158 -16.18 -3.53 -2.34
CA SER A 158 -17.19 -3.81 -3.37
C SER A 158 -18.08 -2.60 -3.66
N LEU A 159 -18.44 -1.79 -2.66
CA LEU A 159 -19.24 -0.57 -2.85
C LEU A 159 -18.52 0.49 -3.69
N ILE A 160 -17.19 0.57 -3.60
CA ILE A 160 -16.37 1.50 -4.39
C ILE A 160 -15.83 0.89 -5.70
N GLY A 161 -16.29 -0.30 -6.07
CA GLY A 161 -15.87 -0.96 -7.32
C GLY A 161 -14.52 -1.71 -7.25
N LEU A 162 -13.91 -1.85 -6.07
CA LEU A 162 -12.65 -2.59 -5.82
C LEU A 162 -12.88 -3.99 -5.21
N GLY A 163 -14.09 -4.54 -5.40
CA GLY A 163 -14.49 -5.84 -4.83
C GLY A 163 -13.79 -7.05 -5.47
N THR A 164 -13.44 -6.96 -6.75
CA THR A 164 -12.86 -8.08 -7.51
C THR A 164 -11.36 -8.23 -7.28
N ARG A 165 -10.89 -9.48 -7.37
CA ARG A 165 -9.47 -9.81 -7.25
C ARG A 165 -8.71 -9.17 -8.41
N GLY A 166 -7.64 -8.42 -8.08
CA GLY A 166 -6.76 -7.79 -9.04
C GLY A 166 -7.08 -6.35 -9.41
N LEU A 167 -8.19 -5.75 -8.93
CA LEU A 167 -8.44 -4.30 -9.02
C LEU A 167 -7.77 -3.48 -7.92
N ARG A 168 -7.31 -4.16 -6.86
CA ARG A 168 -6.60 -3.60 -5.71
C ARG A 168 -5.11 -3.43 -6.00
N GLU A 169 -4.45 -2.55 -5.26
CA GLU A 169 -3.00 -2.29 -5.31
C GLU A 169 -2.51 -1.81 -6.68
N ARG A 170 -3.35 -1.08 -7.42
CA ARG A 170 -3.02 -0.50 -8.73
C ARG A 170 -2.57 0.96 -8.69
N MET A 171 -2.82 1.63 -7.57
CA MET A 171 -2.46 3.02 -7.32
C MET A 171 -1.29 3.10 -6.34
N GLN A 172 -0.57 4.21 -6.35
CA GLN A 172 0.39 4.53 -5.31
C GLN A 172 -0.31 4.89 -3.98
N VAL A 173 -1.55 5.36 -4.06
CA VAL A 173 -2.42 5.53 -2.89
C VAL A 173 -2.76 4.16 -2.30
N GLN A 174 -2.54 3.99 -0.99
CA GLN A 174 -2.93 2.76 -0.32
C GLN A 174 -4.46 2.60 -0.36
N ASP A 175 -4.94 1.45 -0.85
CA ASP A 175 -6.36 1.14 -0.96
C ASP A 175 -7.12 1.32 0.37
N ARG A 176 -6.44 1.07 1.50
CA ARG A 176 -7.01 1.27 2.84
C ARG A 176 -7.49 2.70 3.06
N ALA A 177 -6.80 3.71 2.51
CA ALA A 177 -7.19 5.10 2.66
C ALA A 177 -8.55 5.37 2.00
N LEU A 178 -8.87 4.66 0.91
CA LEU A 178 -10.14 4.80 0.19
C LEU A 178 -11.34 4.31 1.03
N LEU A 179 -11.13 3.38 1.97
CA LEU A 179 -12.20 2.87 2.82
C LEU A 179 -12.84 3.97 3.66
N PHE A 180 -12.07 4.96 4.09
CA PHE A 180 -12.58 6.11 4.83
C PHE A 180 -13.52 6.96 3.96
N TYR A 181 -13.20 7.11 2.68
CA TYR A 181 -14.00 7.88 1.71
C TYR A 181 -15.11 7.06 1.04
N THR A 182 -15.38 5.83 1.49
CA THR A 182 -16.36 4.92 0.86
C THR A 182 -17.71 5.58 0.61
N ALA A 183 -18.21 6.38 1.55
CA ALA A 183 -19.50 7.05 1.39
C ALA A 183 -19.50 8.04 0.22
N ILE A 184 -18.46 8.85 0.08
CA ILE A 184 -18.32 9.84 -1.00
C ILE A 184 -18.04 9.13 -2.33
N LEU A 185 -17.22 8.06 -2.29
CA LEU A 185 -16.88 7.22 -3.44
C LEU A 185 -17.99 6.26 -3.88
N ALA A 186 -19.02 6.03 -3.08
CA ALA A 186 -20.19 5.25 -3.49
C ALA A 186 -21.30 6.15 -4.08
N GLN A 187 -21.30 7.45 -3.78
CA GLN A 187 -22.33 8.37 -4.25
C GLN A 187 -22.26 8.63 -5.75
N GLN A 188 -23.43 8.59 -6.39
CA GLN A 188 -23.67 9.03 -7.75
C GLN A 188 -24.85 10.02 -7.73
N PRO A 189 -24.74 11.20 -8.39
CA PRO A 189 -23.62 11.67 -9.21
C PRO A 189 -22.39 12.11 -8.39
N ARG A 190 -21.22 12.13 -9.05
CA ARG A 190 -19.98 12.68 -8.49
C ARG A 190 -20.06 14.20 -8.40
N SER A 191 -19.70 14.77 -7.25
CA SER A 191 -19.78 16.22 -7.01
C SER A 191 -18.40 16.83 -6.78
N MET A 192 -18.21 18.09 -7.18
CA MET A 192 -16.96 18.82 -6.96
C MET A 192 -16.63 18.93 -5.46
N VAL A 193 -17.64 19.15 -4.61
CA VAL A 193 -17.47 19.23 -3.15
C VAL A 193 -16.95 17.90 -2.59
N GLY A 194 -17.43 16.76 -3.11
CA GLY A 194 -16.93 15.45 -2.72
C GLY A 194 -15.44 15.27 -3.05
N LEU A 195 -15.03 15.72 -4.25
CA LEU A 195 -13.63 15.71 -4.67
C LEU A 195 -12.75 16.63 -3.83
N GLU A 196 -13.21 17.85 -3.55
CA GLU A 196 -12.52 18.81 -2.67
C GLU A 196 -12.30 18.21 -1.28
N CYS A 197 -13.31 17.57 -0.69
CA CYS A 197 -13.20 16.92 0.62
C CYS A 197 -12.16 15.81 0.63
N ILE A 198 -12.18 14.92 -0.37
CA ILE A 198 -11.24 13.79 -0.47
C ILE A 198 -9.81 14.31 -0.61
N LEU A 199 -9.58 15.25 -1.54
CA LEU A 199 -8.23 15.76 -1.80
C LEU A 199 -7.72 16.61 -0.63
N SER A 200 -8.58 17.41 0.00
CA SER A 200 -8.19 18.28 1.11
C SER A 200 -7.81 17.47 2.35
N ASP A 201 -8.57 16.43 2.67
CA ASP A 201 -8.29 15.55 3.81
C ASP A 201 -7.09 14.64 3.53
N TYR A 202 -6.98 14.02 2.36
CA TYR A 202 -5.86 13.10 2.08
C TYR A 202 -4.51 13.82 2.06
N PHE A 203 -4.44 14.99 1.43
CA PHE A 203 -3.19 15.75 1.30
C PHE A 203 -2.97 16.79 2.41
N GLN A 204 -3.96 17.01 3.28
CA GLN A 204 -3.93 18.02 4.34
C GLN A 204 -3.68 19.44 3.83
N VAL A 205 -4.19 19.76 2.64
CA VAL A 205 -4.07 21.08 1.99
C VAL A 205 -5.43 21.64 1.63
N LYS A 206 -5.54 22.96 1.46
CA LYS A 206 -6.77 23.58 0.98
C LYS A 206 -6.94 23.32 -0.51
N VAL A 207 -8.11 22.82 -0.89
CA VAL A 207 -8.46 22.46 -2.26
C VAL A 207 -9.74 23.19 -2.65
N LYS A 208 -9.78 23.75 -3.86
CA LYS A 208 -10.96 24.38 -4.43
C LYS A 208 -11.08 24.06 -5.91
N GLY A 209 -12.24 23.58 -6.34
CA GLY A 209 -12.54 23.23 -7.72
C GLY A 209 -13.26 24.34 -8.48
N GLU A 210 -12.81 24.61 -9.70
CA GLU A 210 -13.47 25.44 -10.69
C GLU A 210 -14.02 24.55 -11.80
N GLN A 211 -15.34 24.55 -11.97
CA GLN A 211 -16.04 23.73 -12.96
C GLN A 211 -16.14 24.46 -14.30
N LEU A 212 -16.32 23.69 -15.39
CA LEU A 212 -16.54 24.22 -16.74
C LEU A 212 -15.41 25.13 -17.22
N VAL A 213 -14.17 24.67 -17.07
CA VAL A 213 -12.99 25.39 -17.53
C VAL A 213 -12.67 24.92 -18.94
N GLY A 214 -12.84 25.81 -19.92
CA GLY A 214 -12.67 25.43 -21.31
C GLY A 214 -11.24 25.05 -21.67
N CYS A 215 -11.12 24.06 -22.56
CA CYS A 215 -9.85 23.54 -23.04
C CYS A 215 -9.88 23.36 -24.56
N TRP A 216 -8.69 23.49 -25.17
CA TRP A 216 -8.51 23.17 -26.58
C TRP A 216 -8.28 21.66 -26.73
N GLN A 217 -9.17 20.99 -27.45
CA GLN A 217 -8.99 19.59 -27.86
C GLN A 217 -8.46 19.53 -29.29
N ASN A 218 -7.53 18.62 -29.54
CA ASN A 218 -7.03 18.36 -30.89
C ASN A 218 -8.00 17.43 -31.62
N LEU A 219 -8.21 17.70 -32.91
CA LEU A 219 -9.06 16.89 -33.78
C LEU A 219 -8.20 15.96 -34.64
N ASP A 220 -8.63 14.70 -34.72
CA ASP A 220 -8.09 13.71 -35.64
C ASP A 220 -8.39 14.10 -37.09
N GLU A 221 -7.58 13.62 -38.05
CA GLU A 221 -7.72 14.02 -39.46
C GLU A 221 -9.08 13.66 -40.06
N GLU A 222 -9.69 12.57 -39.59
CA GLU A 222 -11.03 12.11 -39.97
C GLU A 222 -12.14 13.03 -39.47
N GLN A 223 -11.89 13.82 -38.41
CA GLN A 223 -12.86 14.76 -37.83
C GLN A 223 -12.72 16.17 -38.42
N ARG A 224 -11.65 16.44 -39.18
CA ARG A 224 -11.43 17.73 -39.82
C ARG A 224 -12.33 17.87 -41.04
N THR A 225 -12.74 19.10 -41.33
CA THR A 225 -13.41 19.42 -42.58
C THR A 225 -12.40 19.44 -43.74
N ALA A 226 -12.62 18.57 -44.72
CA ALA A 226 -11.91 18.61 -46.00
C ALA A 226 -12.89 19.02 -47.11
N ILE A 227 -12.53 20.06 -47.87
CA ILE A 227 -13.36 20.59 -48.95
C ILE A 227 -12.95 19.89 -50.26
N GLY A 228 -13.94 19.41 -51.03
CA GLY A 228 -13.71 18.82 -52.36
C GLY A 228 -14.71 17.71 -52.70
N MET A 229 -14.64 17.18 -53.92
CA MET A 229 -15.53 16.09 -54.37
C MET A 229 -15.38 14.80 -53.53
N SER A 230 -14.19 14.56 -52.99
CA SER A 230 -13.88 13.48 -52.06
C SER A 230 -13.71 13.97 -50.61
N GLY A 231 -14.17 15.18 -50.31
CA GLY A 231 -14.04 15.81 -48.99
C GLY A 231 -15.05 15.27 -47.98
N HIS A 232 -14.66 15.26 -46.71
CA HIS A 232 -15.47 14.80 -45.57
C HIS A 232 -15.78 15.97 -44.61
N ASN A 233 -16.83 15.81 -43.80
CA ASN A 233 -17.32 16.79 -42.82
C ASN A 233 -17.60 18.18 -43.38
N GLN A 234 -18.33 18.26 -44.49
CA GLN A 234 -18.53 19.49 -45.27
C GLN A 234 -19.98 19.99 -45.34
N ARG A 235 -20.95 19.27 -44.75
CA ARG A 235 -22.37 19.67 -44.79
C ARG A 235 -22.82 20.29 -43.47
N LEU A 236 -23.15 21.57 -43.50
CA LEU A 236 -23.70 22.28 -42.34
C LEU A 236 -25.02 21.63 -41.87
N GLY A 237 -25.14 21.38 -40.56
CA GLY A 237 -26.34 20.81 -39.94
C GLY A 237 -26.56 19.32 -40.19
N ARG A 238 -25.64 18.65 -40.91
CA ARG A 238 -25.63 17.18 -41.09
C ARG A 238 -24.33 16.57 -40.62
N ASP A 239 -23.21 17.20 -40.97
CA ASP A 239 -21.89 16.81 -40.53
C ASP A 239 -21.37 17.81 -39.48
N ALA A 240 -20.49 17.37 -38.59
CA ALA A 240 -19.76 18.24 -37.68
C ALA A 240 -18.70 19.03 -38.47
N VAL A 241 -19.12 20.15 -39.07
CA VAL A 241 -18.20 21.04 -39.80
C VAL A 241 -17.36 21.78 -38.77
N ILE A 242 -16.09 21.39 -38.63
CA ILE A 242 -15.16 22.03 -37.69
C ILE A 242 -13.98 22.62 -38.47
N LEU A 243 -13.75 23.91 -38.26
CA LEU A 243 -12.66 24.64 -38.89
C LEU A 243 -11.38 24.52 -38.07
N GLY A 244 -10.33 24.01 -38.68
CA GLY A 244 -8.99 23.92 -38.10
C GLY A 244 -8.67 22.56 -37.48
N SER A 245 -7.54 22.50 -36.77
CA SER A 245 -7.03 21.28 -36.13
C SER A 245 -7.45 21.13 -34.68
N ARG A 246 -8.20 22.09 -34.12
CA ARG A 246 -8.59 22.14 -32.71
C ARG A 246 -10.00 22.70 -32.51
N ILE A 247 -10.69 22.21 -31.50
CA ILE A 247 -11.99 22.72 -31.05
C ILE A 247 -11.90 23.18 -29.58
N TRP A 248 -12.66 24.22 -29.23
CA TRP A 248 -12.81 24.67 -27.86
C TRP A 248 -13.97 23.92 -27.21
N ASP A 249 -13.68 23.17 -26.13
CA ASP A 249 -14.67 22.48 -25.32
C ASP A 249 -14.73 23.11 -23.92
N GLN A 250 -15.89 23.68 -23.57
CA GLN A 250 -16.12 24.31 -22.27
C GLN A 250 -16.47 23.32 -21.15
N GLN A 251 -17.03 22.17 -21.49
CA GLN A 251 -17.62 21.23 -20.53
C GLN A 251 -16.70 20.05 -20.22
N GLY A 252 -15.82 19.68 -21.16
CA GLY A 252 -14.92 18.54 -21.02
C GLY A 252 -13.78 18.70 -20.01
N SER A 253 -13.62 19.87 -19.37
CA SER A 253 -12.57 20.05 -18.37
C SER A 253 -12.93 20.91 -17.16
N PHE A 254 -12.24 20.65 -16.06
CA PHE A 254 -12.29 21.42 -14.83
C PHE A 254 -10.89 21.63 -14.25
N GLU A 255 -10.78 22.55 -13.30
CA GLU A 255 -9.51 22.89 -12.66
C GLU A 255 -9.60 22.78 -11.14
N ILE A 256 -8.55 22.26 -10.52
CA ILE A 256 -8.43 22.12 -9.07
C ILE A 256 -7.30 23.03 -8.58
N THR A 257 -7.64 24.00 -7.75
CA THR A 257 -6.68 24.89 -7.11
C THR A 257 -6.23 24.31 -5.76
N LEU A 258 -4.92 24.19 -5.58
CA LEU A 258 -4.25 23.72 -4.38
C LEU A 258 -3.49 24.87 -3.73
N GLY A 259 -3.81 25.20 -2.48
CA GLY A 259 -3.02 26.14 -1.70
C GLY A 259 -3.82 27.13 -0.87
N PRO A 260 -3.14 28.05 -0.18
CA PRO A 260 -1.73 28.41 -0.36
C PRO A 260 -0.74 27.40 0.26
N LEU A 261 0.25 26.95 -0.53
CA LEU A 261 1.25 25.93 -0.19
C LEU A 261 2.57 26.52 0.30
N THR A 262 3.34 25.77 1.08
CA THR A 262 4.77 26.05 1.32
C THR A 262 5.63 25.67 0.11
N ILE A 263 6.88 26.13 0.05
CA ILE A 263 7.79 25.76 -1.06
C ILE A 263 8.07 24.25 -1.11
N GLU A 264 8.17 23.58 0.03
CA GLU A 264 8.38 22.13 0.11
C GLU A 264 7.16 21.37 -0.42
N GLU A 265 5.95 21.73 0.05
CA GLU A 265 4.70 21.16 -0.46
C GLU A 265 4.51 21.43 -1.96
N PHE A 266 4.86 22.64 -2.41
CA PHE A 266 4.76 23.02 -3.81
C PHE A 266 5.65 22.13 -4.69
N LEU A 267 6.91 21.89 -4.29
CA LEU A 267 7.82 21.01 -5.02
C LEU A 267 7.33 19.55 -5.03
N ASP A 268 6.70 19.09 -3.95
CA ASP A 268 6.09 17.76 -3.85
C ASP A 268 4.90 17.56 -4.81
N PHE A 269 4.16 18.62 -5.12
CA PHE A 269 3.02 18.60 -6.06
C PHE A 269 3.40 18.87 -7.52
N LEU A 270 4.64 19.24 -7.82
CA LEU A 270 5.11 19.31 -9.20
C LEU A 270 5.14 17.92 -9.85
N PRO A 271 5.16 17.79 -11.19
CA PRO A 271 5.23 16.49 -11.88
C PRO A 271 6.42 15.60 -11.51
N THR A 272 7.44 16.18 -10.89
CA THR A 272 8.60 15.45 -10.38
C THR A 272 8.49 15.06 -8.90
N GLY A 273 7.56 15.64 -8.17
CA GLY A 273 7.34 15.34 -6.78
C GLY A 273 6.57 14.03 -6.59
N TRP A 274 6.62 13.50 -5.37
CA TRP A 274 6.01 12.21 -5.04
C TRP A 274 4.49 12.31 -4.80
N ARG A 275 3.94 13.51 -4.52
CA ARG A 275 2.50 13.70 -4.28
C ARG A 275 1.68 13.86 -5.56
N PHE A 276 2.30 14.21 -6.68
CA PHE A 276 1.60 14.49 -7.94
C PHE A 276 0.94 13.26 -8.57
N ALA A 277 1.63 12.11 -8.59
CA ALA A 277 1.06 10.87 -9.12
C ALA A 277 -0.16 10.40 -8.30
N PRO A 278 -0.07 10.27 -6.95
CA PRO A 278 -1.23 10.01 -6.10
C PRO A 278 -2.40 10.99 -6.30
N LEU A 279 -2.10 12.28 -6.48
CA LEU A 279 -3.12 13.32 -6.71
C LEU A 279 -3.88 13.07 -8.02
N CYS A 280 -3.17 12.74 -9.09
CA CYS A 280 -3.76 12.43 -10.38
C CYS A 280 -4.56 11.13 -10.35
N GLU A 281 -4.02 10.07 -9.73
CA GLU A 281 -4.67 8.77 -9.60
C GLU A 281 -5.98 8.87 -8.80
N LEU A 282 -5.95 9.56 -7.65
CA LEU A 282 -7.14 9.73 -6.80
C LEU A 282 -8.22 10.57 -7.48
N THR A 283 -7.82 11.64 -8.18
CA THR A 283 -8.75 12.47 -8.97
C THR A 283 -9.36 11.66 -10.11
N ARG A 284 -8.54 10.88 -10.83
CA ARG A 284 -9.00 10.02 -11.93
C ARG A 284 -9.90 8.90 -11.42
N PHE A 285 -9.62 8.32 -10.26
CA PHE A 285 -10.47 7.30 -9.64
C PHE A 285 -11.84 7.85 -9.23
N TYR A 286 -11.92 9.10 -8.75
CA TYR A 286 -13.19 9.72 -8.38
C TYR A 286 -14.05 10.06 -9.60
N VAL A 287 -13.46 10.71 -10.61
CA VAL A 287 -14.16 11.29 -11.76
C VAL A 287 -14.36 10.30 -12.90
N GLY A 288 -13.43 9.36 -13.11
CA GLY A 288 -13.38 8.48 -14.26
C GLY A 288 -12.64 9.08 -15.46
N ASP A 289 -12.78 8.43 -16.61
CA ASP A 289 -12.05 8.77 -17.85
C ASP A 289 -12.75 9.83 -18.72
N GLU A 290 -13.92 10.32 -18.29
CA GLU A 290 -14.79 11.18 -19.11
C GLU A 290 -14.34 12.65 -19.17
N LEU A 291 -13.77 13.17 -18.08
CA LEU A 291 -13.39 14.58 -17.96
C LEU A 291 -11.87 14.74 -17.87
N ASP A 292 -11.35 15.76 -18.57
CA ASP A 292 -9.98 16.21 -18.41
C ASP A 292 -9.87 17.15 -17.19
N PHE A 293 -8.77 17.08 -16.45
CA PHE A 293 -8.55 17.96 -15.31
C PHE A 293 -7.18 18.60 -15.32
N SER A 294 -7.08 19.74 -14.66
CA SER A 294 -5.81 20.44 -14.44
C SER A 294 -5.71 20.91 -13.00
N PHE A 295 -4.48 21.06 -12.52
CA PHE A 295 -4.17 21.53 -11.18
C PHE A 295 -3.55 22.91 -11.25
N ARG A 296 -4.03 23.82 -10.41
CA ARG A 296 -3.46 25.14 -10.20
C ARG A 296 -2.80 25.16 -8.83
N LEU A 297 -1.47 25.19 -8.78
CA LEU A 297 -0.72 25.27 -7.52
C LEU A 297 -0.51 26.74 -7.15
N VAL A 298 -0.89 27.10 -5.92
CA VAL A 298 -0.75 28.46 -5.37
C VAL A 298 0.34 28.46 -4.30
N LEU A 299 1.43 29.18 -4.55
CA LEU A 299 2.56 29.30 -3.61
C LEU A 299 2.41 30.54 -2.72
N LYS A 300 2.66 30.39 -1.41
CA LYS A 300 2.70 31.51 -0.45
C LYS A 300 3.69 32.59 -0.90
N ALA A 301 3.26 33.85 -0.87
CA ALA A 301 4.03 34.99 -1.35
C ALA A 301 5.40 35.16 -0.66
N SER A 302 5.49 34.77 0.62
CA SER A 302 6.69 34.88 1.47
C SER A 302 7.78 33.85 1.16
N GLU A 303 7.41 32.71 0.56
CA GLU A 303 8.31 31.56 0.39
C GLU A 303 8.85 31.40 -1.02
N VAL A 304 8.69 32.43 -1.85
CA VAL A 304 9.04 32.31 -3.26
C VAL A 304 10.53 32.51 -3.45
N PRO A 305 11.21 31.49 -4.02
CA PRO A 305 12.63 31.55 -4.22
C PRO A 305 12.99 32.61 -5.25
N GLN A 306 14.13 33.26 -5.03
CA GLN A 306 14.74 34.09 -6.07
C GLN A 306 15.35 33.18 -7.13
N SER A 307 15.02 33.45 -8.40
CA SER A 307 15.64 32.75 -9.53
C SER A 307 17.12 33.12 -9.64
N LYS A 308 18.01 32.20 -9.26
CA LYS A 308 19.47 32.34 -9.41
C LYS A 308 20.01 31.30 -10.39
N LEU A 309 20.88 31.73 -11.30
CA LEU A 309 21.58 30.84 -12.23
C LEU A 309 22.70 30.08 -11.50
N GLY A 310 22.98 28.85 -11.92
CA GLY A 310 24.15 28.07 -11.47
C GLY A 310 23.93 27.15 -10.28
N VAL A 311 22.71 27.03 -9.75
CA VAL A 311 22.38 26.04 -8.70
C VAL A 311 21.79 24.79 -9.35
N ILE A 312 22.43 23.65 -9.12
CA ILE A 312 21.94 22.32 -9.54
C ILE A 312 20.65 22.03 -8.75
N GLY A 313 19.55 21.72 -9.44
CA GLY A 313 18.21 21.63 -8.84
C GLY A 313 17.48 22.97 -8.66
N GLY A 314 18.03 24.06 -9.22
CA GLY A 314 17.46 25.41 -9.13
C GLY A 314 16.19 25.64 -9.96
N ALA A 315 15.87 26.93 -10.17
CA ALA A 315 14.64 27.38 -10.81
C ALA A 315 14.42 26.73 -12.20
N ARG A 316 13.27 26.07 -12.37
CA ARG A 316 12.86 25.39 -13.61
C ARG A 316 11.93 26.29 -14.39
N LEU A 317 12.22 26.43 -15.69
CA LEU A 317 11.43 27.30 -16.56
C LEU A 317 9.97 26.84 -16.61
N GLY A 318 9.05 27.74 -16.30
CA GLY A 318 7.61 27.47 -16.30
C GLY A 318 7.07 26.80 -15.03
N TRP A 319 7.93 26.36 -14.10
CA TRP A 319 7.52 25.70 -12.85
C TRP A 319 8.05 26.36 -11.56
N THR A 320 9.27 26.88 -11.55
CA THR A 320 9.82 27.53 -10.34
C THR A 320 10.64 28.79 -10.66
N SER A 321 10.58 29.25 -11.91
CA SER A 321 11.25 30.46 -12.38
C SER A 321 10.35 31.70 -12.25
N TRP A 322 10.45 32.40 -11.12
CA TRP A 322 9.80 33.71 -10.94
C TRP A 322 10.83 34.83 -11.04
N LEU A 323 10.52 35.85 -11.85
CA LEU A 323 11.30 37.09 -11.94
C LEU A 323 10.65 38.13 -11.02
N SER A 324 11.39 38.59 -10.01
CA SER A 324 10.92 39.65 -9.09
C SER A 324 11.65 40.95 -9.37
N SER A 325 10.92 42.06 -9.50
CA SER A 325 11.49 43.43 -9.45
C SER A 325 11.27 44.12 -8.09
N GLY A 326 10.61 43.48 -7.10
CA GLY A 326 10.32 44.06 -5.78
C GLY A 326 9.77 43.05 -4.76
N LYS A 327 9.35 43.53 -3.58
CA LYS A 327 8.65 42.71 -2.56
C LYS A 327 7.28 42.28 -3.08
N TRP A 328 7.01 41.00 -2.97
CA TRP A 328 5.80 40.37 -3.45
C TRP A 328 4.56 40.75 -2.63
N GLN A 329 3.48 41.18 -3.29
CA GLN A 329 2.18 41.45 -2.67
C GLN A 329 1.15 40.42 -3.16
N GLY A 330 0.58 39.63 -2.24
CA GLY A 330 -0.42 38.60 -2.53
C GLY A 330 0.13 37.26 -3.03
N ASP A 331 -0.66 36.20 -2.86
CA ASP A 331 -0.35 34.80 -3.22
C ASP A 331 -0.63 34.50 -4.71
N ASN A 332 -0.35 35.44 -5.62
CA ASN A 332 -0.74 35.33 -7.05
C ASN A 332 0.24 34.50 -7.91
N ARG A 333 0.96 33.56 -7.31
CA ARG A 333 1.92 32.71 -8.04
C ARG A 333 1.32 31.36 -8.28
N GLU A 334 0.66 31.29 -9.42
CA GLU A 334 -0.13 30.16 -9.84
C GLU A 334 0.59 29.42 -10.96
N ILE A 335 0.65 28.10 -10.85
CA ILE A 335 1.16 27.24 -11.92
C ILE A 335 0.10 26.24 -12.28
N LYS A 336 -0.24 26.21 -13.56
CA LYS A 336 -1.15 25.23 -14.15
C LYS A 336 -0.37 24.00 -14.59
N ILE A 337 -0.78 22.84 -14.10
CA ILE A 337 -0.18 21.54 -14.34
C ILE A 337 -1.29 20.61 -14.80
N SER A 338 -1.00 19.74 -15.76
CA SER A 338 -1.99 18.77 -16.27
C SER A 338 -1.50 17.35 -16.06
N PRO A 339 -2.39 16.35 -15.96
CA PRO A 339 -2.00 14.95 -15.93
C PRO A 339 -1.22 14.51 -17.17
N ARG A 340 -1.41 15.18 -18.32
CA ARG A 340 -0.57 14.96 -19.52
C ARG A 340 0.91 15.27 -19.26
N SER A 341 1.22 16.07 -18.24
CA SER A 341 2.58 16.29 -17.76
C SER A 341 3.20 15.08 -17.02
N LEU A 342 2.40 14.08 -16.60
CA LEU A 342 2.93 12.77 -16.15
C LEU A 342 3.50 11.95 -17.31
N ALA A 343 2.97 12.11 -18.52
CA ALA A 343 3.45 11.37 -19.69
C ALA A 343 4.89 11.73 -20.08
N PHE A 344 5.41 12.86 -19.58
CA PHE A 344 6.81 13.25 -19.69
C PHE A 344 7.53 13.02 -18.36
N ASN A 345 7.85 11.75 -18.08
CA ASN A 345 8.94 11.46 -17.15
C ASN A 345 9.77 10.26 -17.60
N PRO A 346 10.60 10.43 -18.65
CA PRO A 346 11.30 9.32 -19.28
C PRO A 346 12.23 8.57 -18.33
N LEU A 347 12.75 9.16 -17.25
CA LEU A 347 13.78 8.50 -16.44
C LEU A 347 13.23 7.52 -15.37
N LYS A 348 12.09 7.83 -14.74
CA LYS A 348 11.51 6.98 -13.68
C LYS A 348 10.74 5.78 -14.21
N ALA A 349 10.05 5.94 -15.34
CA ALA A 349 9.40 4.82 -16.03
C ALA A 349 10.42 3.86 -16.65
N ARG A 350 11.64 4.35 -16.93
CA ARG A 350 12.70 3.57 -17.57
C ARG A 350 13.55 2.76 -16.61
N ILE A 351 13.69 3.08 -15.32
CA ILE A 351 14.64 2.35 -14.44
C ILE A 351 13.94 1.98 -13.10
N PRO A 352 13.33 0.78 -13.00
CA PRO A 352 12.54 0.37 -11.84
C PRO A 352 13.30 0.35 -10.51
N ILE A 353 14.61 0.08 -10.55
CA ILE A 353 15.48 0.05 -9.35
C ILE A 353 15.57 1.42 -8.64
N PHE A 354 15.26 2.52 -9.33
CA PHE A 354 15.28 3.87 -8.76
C PHE A 354 13.89 4.52 -8.65
N ALA A 355 12.81 3.75 -8.80
CA ALA A 355 11.43 4.27 -8.80
C ALA A 355 11.08 5.03 -7.50
N GLU A 356 11.63 4.60 -6.36
CA GLU A 356 11.36 5.18 -5.05
C GLU A 356 12.32 6.33 -4.66
N ILE A 357 13.33 6.63 -5.47
CA ILE A 357 14.24 7.76 -5.19
C ILE A 357 13.53 9.07 -5.60
N PRO A 358 13.48 10.09 -4.72
CA PRO A 358 13.01 11.43 -5.07
C PRO A 358 13.76 11.97 -6.31
N LEU A 359 13.07 12.69 -7.20
CA LEU A 359 13.65 13.04 -8.52
C LEU A 359 14.83 14.00 -8.44
N ASP A 360 14.81 14.88 -7.46
CA ASP A 360 15.91 15.77 -7.08
C ASP A 360 17.16 14.99 -6.66
N GLU A 361 17.00 13.84 -6.00
CA GLU A 361 18.10 12.99 -5.59
C GLU A 361 18.50 11.97 -6.68
N LEU A 362 17.57 11.63 -7.58
CA LEU A 362 17.83 10.73 -8.70
C LEU A 362 18.91 11.29 -9.66
N PHE A 363 18.95 12.60 -9.87
CA PHE A 363 20.00 13.24 -10.66
C PHE A 363 21.38 13.12 -10.00
N ASP A 364 21.46 13.26 -8.67
CA ASP A 364 22.69 13.06 -7.91
C ASP A 364 23.19 11.61 -8.08
N VAL A 365 22.27 10.65 -7.95
CA VAL A 365 22.55 9.22 -8.19
C VAL A 365 23.05 8.96 -9.61
N ILE A 366 22.35 9.47 -10.64
CA ILE A 366 22.75 9.29 -12.05
C ILE A 366 24.08 9.99 -12.34
N SER A 367 24.38 11.12 -11.71
CA SER A 367 25.65 11.85 -11.90
C SER A 367 26.88 11.08 -11.43
N LYS A 368 26.70 10.12 -10.50
CA LYS A 368 27.75 9.19 -10.07
C LYS A 368 27.97 8.03 -11.05
N ALA A 369 27.09 7.83 -12.03
CA ALA A 369 27.21 6.76 -13.00
C ALA A 369 28.19 7.12 -14.12
N THR A 370 29.01 6.16 -14.54
CA THR A 370 29.81 6.29 -15.77
C THR A 370 28.98 5.83 -16.96
N ILE A 371 28.85 6.69 -17.97
CA ILE A 371 28.04 6.40 -19.17
C ILE A 371 28.92 5.73 -20.23
N HIS A 372 28.51 4.55 -20.68
CA HIS A 372 29.14 3.82 -21.77
C HIS A 372 28.22 3.71 -22.98
N ASN A 373 28.74 4.03 -24.15
CA ASN A 373 28.06 3.85 -25.43
C ASN A 373 28.67 2.65 -26.16
N PHE A 374 27.86 1.64 -26.43
CA PHE A 374 28.28 0.43 -27.11
C PHE A 374 27.52 0.28 -28.43
N THR A 375 28.23 -0.03 -29.51
CA THR A 375 27.60 -0.44 -30.77
C THR A 375 27.09 -1.87 -30.67
N LYS A 376 26.18 -2.26 -31.56
CA LYS A 376 25.73 -3.66 -31.70
C LYS A 376 26.90 -4.65 -31.76
N SER A 377 26.72 -5.82 -31.14
CA SER A 377 27.69 -6.91 -31.02
C SER A 377 28.94 -6.62 -30.19
N SER A 378 28.90 -5.59 -29.33
CA SER A 378 29.97 -5.29 -28.37
C SER A 378 29.85 -6.13 -27.11
N ILE A 379 30.97 -6.62 -26.60
CA ILE A 379 31.01 -7.37 -25.32
C ILE A 379 31.15 -6.37 -24.17
N VAL A 380 30.15 -6.32 -23.30
CA VAL A 380 30.11 -5.43 -22.13
C VAL A 380 30.76 -6.09 -20.92
N LEU A 381 30.49 -7.39 -20.71
CA LEU A 381 31.08 -8.20 -19.65
C LEU A 381 31.51 -9.55 -20.20
N ARG A 382 32.59 -10.14 -19.66
CA ARG A 382 33.03 -11.50 -19.98
C ARG A 382 32.90 -12.40 -18.76
N GLN A 383 32.34 -13.59 -18.96
CA GLN A 383 32.28 -14.64 -17.93
C GLN A 383 33.68 -14.98 -17.43
N GLY A 384 33.83 -15.20 -16.12
CA GLY A 384 35.08 -15.59 -15.46
C GLY A 384 36.03 -14.44 -15.10
N TYR A 385 35.77 -13.22 -15.58
CA TYR A 385 36.54 -12.04 -15.19
C TYR A 385 36.07 -11.52 -13.83
N SER A 386 36.98 -10.97 -13.04
CA SER A 386 36.62 -10.25 -11.81
C SER A 386 36.01 -8.89 -12.15
N GLY A 387 35.02 -8.47 -11.38
CA GLY A 387 34.41 -7.16 -11.54
C GLY A 387 33.31 -6.91 -10.53
N ASP A 388 33.32 -5.73 -9.94
CA ASP A 388 32.47 -5.37 -8.81
C ASP A 388 31.47 -4.25 -9.15
N SER A 389 31.35 -3.86 -10.41
CA SER A 389 30.39 -2.84 -10.86
C SER A 389 29.01 -3.43 -11.19
N LEU A 390 27.97 -2.62 -11.07
CA LEU A 390 26.61 -2.89 -11.54
C LEU A 390 26.34 -2.07 -12.81
N TYR A 391 25.62 -2.65 -13.78
CA TYR A 391 25.29 -1.98 -15.04
C TYR A 391 23.78 -1.90 -15.23
N ILE A 392 23.28 -0.73 -15.65
CA ILE A 392 21.87 -0.46 -15.94
C ILE A 392 21.73 -0.05 -17.40
N ILE A 393 20.76 -0.63 -18.11
CA ILE A 393 20.52 -0.34 -19.52
C ILE A 393 19.64 0.90 -19.62
N SER A 394 20.23 2.03 -20.03
CA SER A 394 19.48 3.27 -20.23
C SER A 394 18.74 3.28 -21.57
N SER A 395 19.26 2.60 -22.59
CA SER A 395 18.61 2.37 -23.88
C SER A 395 19.31 1.23 -24.62
N GLY A 396 18.58 0.49 -25.44
CA GLY A 396 19.08 -0.66 -26.21
C GLY A 396 18.71 -2.02 -25.61
N VAL A 397 19.31 -3.08 -26.17
CA VAL A 397 19.03 -4.48 -25.82
C VAL A 397 20.33 -5.25 -25.71
N VAL A 398 20.47 -6.08 -24.67
CA VAL A 398 21.65 -6.93 -24.46
C VAL A 398 21.26 -8.38 -24.23
N ASN A 399 22.11 -9.30 -24.68
CA ASN A 399 21.97 -10.74 -24.46
C ASN A 399 22.99 -11.21 -23.42
N VAL A 400 22.49 -11.99 -22.46
CA VAL A 400 23.30 -12.66 -21.43
C VAL A 400 23.58 -14.08 -21.91
N ILE A 401 24.86 -14.36 -22.15
CA ILE A 401 25.37 -15.61 -22.70
C ILE A 401 26.19 -16.32 -21.62
N ARG A 402 25.88 -17.59 -21.35
CA ARG A 402 26.65 -18.44 -20.43
C ARG A 402 27.30 -19.57 -21.21
N ARG A 403 28.59 -19.81 -20.93
CA ARG A 403 29.33 -20.97 -21.44
C ARG A 403 29.21 -22.13 -20.44
N GLU A 404 28.67 -23.25 -20.90
CA GLU A 404 28.54 -24.48 -20.12
C GLU A 404 29.83 -25.34 -20.20
N ALA A 405 29.93 -26.40 -19.39
CA ALA A 405 31.12 -27.25 -19.31
C ALA A 405 31.49 -27.99 -20.62
N ASP A 406 30.53 -28.13 -21.55
CA ASP A 406 30.71 -28.71 -22.90
C ASP A 406 31.12 -27.65 -23.95
N GLU A 407 31.67 -26.51 -23.53
CA GLU A 407 32.06 -25.35 -24.36
C GLU A 407 30.97 -24.67 -25.19
N ARG A 408 29.71 -25.15 -25.14
CA ARG A 408 28.57 -24.54 -25.84
C ARG A 408 28.14 -23.24 -25.16
N GLU A 409 27.86 -22.23 -25.98
CA GLU A 409 27.30 -20.95 -25.55
C GLU A 409 25.78 -20.96 -25.64
N ARG A 410 25.11 -20.60 -24.55
CA ARG A 410 23.65 -20.50 -24.48
C ARG A 410 23.23 -19.09 -24.07
N ILE A 411 22.31 -18.49 -24.82
CA ILE A 411 21.63 -17.26 -24.39
C ILE A 411 20.67 -17.64 -23.28
N VAL A 412 20.87 -17.06 -22.09
CA VAL A 412 20.07 -17.39 -20.91
C VAL A 412 19.05 -16.30 -20.58
N ALA A 413 19.32 -15.06 -20.99
CA ALA A 413 18.36 -13.96 -20.88
C ALA A 413 18.63 -12.89 -21.95
N THR A 414 17.58 -12.20 -22.37
CA THR A 414 17.66 -10.96 -23.15
C THR A 414 17.09 -9.83 -22.29
N LEU A 415 17.93 -8.85 -21.99
CA LEU A 415 17.62 -7.71 -21.13
C LEU A 415 17.40 -6.47 -22.00
N LYS A 416 16.42 -5.65 -21.63
CA LYS A 416 16.00 -4.47 -22.39
C LYS A 416 16.19 -3.20 -21.56
N GLU A 417 15.87 -2.06 -22.17
CA GLU A 417 15.81 -0.76 -21.51
C GLU A 417 15.14 -0.85 -20.13
N GLY A 418 15.87 -0.45 -19.09
CA GLY A 418 15.45 -0.49 -17.69
C GLY A 418 15.86 -1.70 -16.88
N ASP A 419 16.30 -2.76 -17.53
CA ASP A 419 16.92 -3.90 -16.86
C ASP A 419 18.36 -3.58 -16.45
N PHE A 420 18.88 -4.38 -15.52
CA PHE A 420 20.24 -4.29 -15.01
C PHE A 420 20.91 -5.67 -14.98
N PHE A 421 22.23 -5.66 -14.92
CA PHE A 421 23.06 -6.86 -14.86
C PHE A 421 24.39 -6.62 -14.11
N GLY A 422 25.02 -7.71 -13.67
CA GLY A 422 26.25 -7.69 -12.88
C GLY A 422 26.02 -7.75 -11.37
N GLU A 423 24.76 -7.87 -10.94
CA GLU A 423 24.31 -7.92 -9.54
C GLU A 423 24.87 -9.12 -8.76
N VAL A 424 25.08 -10.25 -9.43
CA VAL A 424 25.62 -11.47 -8.79
C VAL A 424 27.03 -11.19 -8.29
N ALA A 425 27.95 -10.81 -9.19
CA ALA A 425 29.33 -10.51 -8.82
C ALA A 425 29.43 -9.34 -7.83
N PHE A 426 28.54 -8.34 -7.96
CA PHE A 426 28.45 -7.25 -7.01
C PHE A 426 28.12 -7.72 -5.58
N LEU A 427 27.08 -8.56 -5.41
CA LEU A 427 26.57 -9.03 -4.12
C LEU A 427 27.40 -10.15 -3.49
N THR A 428 27.94 -11.08 -4.28
CA THR A 428 28.63 -12.28 -3.78
C THR A 428 30.15 -12.14 -3.80
N GLY A 429 30.71 -11.14 -4.49
CA GLY A 429 32.16 -10.97 -4.67
C GLY A 429 32.81 -12.04 -5.55
N THR A 430 32.03 -12.87 -6.25
CA THR A 430 32.53 -13.91 -7.15
C THR A 430 32.81 -13.33 -8.55
N ALA A 431 33.60 -14.02 -9.36
CA ALA A 431 33.80 -13.66 -10.77
C ALA A 431 32.47 -13.58 -11.55
N ARG A 432 32.46 -12.83 -12.66
CA ARG A 432 31.27 -12.65 -13.52
C ARG A 432 30.75 -14.01 -13.99
N THR A 433 29.46 -14.27 -13.77
CA THR A 433 28.82 -15.58 -14.03
C THR A 433 28.40 -15.79 -15.49
N ALA A 434 28.33 -14.72 -16.28
CA ALA A 434 27.94 -14.75 -17.68
C ALA A 434 28.62 -13.63 -18.48
N THR A 435 28.70 -13.82 -19.80
CA THR A 435 29.13 -12.83 -20.78
C THR A 435 27.91 -12.02 -21.23
N VAL A 436 28.03 -10.70 -21.35
CA VAL A 436 26.93 -9.83 -21.80
C VAL A 436 27.35 -9.16 -23.10
N VAL A 437 26.51 -9.29 -24.14
CA VAL A 437 26.78 -8.77 -25.49
C VAL A 437 25.61 -7.91 -25.93
N THR A 438 25.89 -6.74 -26.52
CA THR A 438 24.84 -5.86 -27.05
C THR A 438 24.19 -6.46 -28.30
N ALA A 439 22.86 -6.54 -28.32
CA ALA A 439 22.08 -6.97 -29.48
C ALA A 439 21.78 -5.79 -30.44
N GLU A 440 21.77 -4.57 -29.90
CA GLU A 440 21.53 -3.29 -30.58
C GLU A 440 22.49 -2.23 -30.02
N ASP A 441 22.59 -1.07 -30.67
CA ASP A 441 23.32 0.08 -30.12
C ASP A 441 22.73 0.45 -28.76
N SER A 442 23.56 0.43 -27.72
CA SER A 442 23.10 0.45 -26.32
C SER A 442 23.86 1.49 -25.50
N VAL A 443 23.13 2.22 -24.67
CA VAL A 443 23.66 3.15 -23.67
C VAL A 443 23.52 2.51 -22.29
N ILE A 444 24.65 2.32 -21.62
CA ILE A 444 24.74 1.56 -20.37
C ILE A 444 25.36 2.43 -19.29
N LEU A 445 24.71 2.51 -18.12
CA LEU A 445 25.18 3.22 -16.94
C LEU A 445 25.92 2.24 -16.03
N GLU A 446 27.19 2.50 -15.75
CA GLU A 446 28.00 1.74 -14.81
C GLU A 446 28.06 2.44 -13.44
N PHE A 447 27.79 1.68 -12.38
CA PHE A 447 27.95 2.11 -11.00
C PHE A 447 29.05 1.28 -10.34
N SER A 448 30.05 1.97 -9.77
CA SER A 448 31.11 1.31 -9.01
C SER A 448 30.57 0.75 -7.68
N ARG A 449 31.33 -0.17 -7.05
CA ARG A 449 30.94 -0.69 -5.73
C ARG A 449 30.82 0.42 -4.68
N GLN A 450 31.72 1.39 -4.70
CA GLN A 450 31.73 2.50 -3.74
C GLN A 450 30.48 3.37 -3.88
N ASP A 451 30.14 3.75 -5.12
CA ASP A 451 28.97 4.59 -5.39
C ASP A 451 27.67 3.87 -5.01
N LEU A 452 27.55 2.58 -5.36
CA LEU A 452 26.36 1.81 -5.07
C LEU A 452 26.18 1.56 -3.57
N GLU A 453 27.27 1.34 -2.82
CA GLU A 453 27.23 1.20 -1.36
C GLU A 453 26.76 2.50 -0.67
N GLU A 454 27.19 3.67 -1.15
CA GLU A 454 26.67 4.95 -0.66
C GLU A 454 25.17 5.11 -0.95
N ILE A 455 24.75 4.76 -2.16
CA ILE A 455 23.33 4.82 -2.57
C ILE A 455 22.50 3.86 -1.70
N MET A 456 22.98 2.63 -1.45
CA MET A 456 22.28 1.66 -0.62
C MET A 456 22.23 2.05 0.87
N LYS A 457 23.24 2.76 1.39
CA LYS A 457 23.20 3.32 2.76
C LYS A 457 22.11 4.38 2.88
N LYS A 458 21.97 5.23 1.87
CA LYS A 458 20.96 6.29 1.83
C LYS A 458 19.55 5.76 1.55
N TYR A 459 19.43 4.75 0.69
CA TYR A 459 18.15 4.12 0.31
C TYR A 459 18.16 2.59 0.52
N PRO A 460 17.81 2.11 1.73
CA PRO A 460 17.84 0.68 2.07
C PRO A 460 16.97 -0.22 1.17
N ARG A 461 15.94 0.32 0.51
CA ARG A 461 15.06 -0.44 -0.38
C ARG A 461 15.71 -0.83 -1.71
N VAL A 462 16.70 -0.06 -2.20
CA VAL A 462 17.51 -0.41 -3.39
C VAL A 462 18.25 -1.74 -3.15
N LYS A 463 18.79 -1.92 -1.94
CA LYS A 463 19.44 -3.16 -1.52
C LYS A 463 18.46 -4.34 -1.54
N GLY A 464 17.24 -4.14 -1.03
CA GLY A 464 16.18 -5.16 -1.04
C GLY A 464 15.79 -5.58 -2.46
N PHE A 465 15.70 -4.62 -3.39
CA PHE A 465 15.40 -4.89 -4.79
C PHE A 465 16.50 -5.71 -5.48
N LEU A 466 17.78 -5.37 -5.26
CA LEU A 466 18.93 -6.13 -5.76
C LEU A 466 18.96 -7.56 -5.20
N GLN A 467 18.70 -7.73 -3.90
CA GLN A 467 18.65 -9.05 -3.27
C GLN A 467 17.50 -9.91 -3.83
N MET A 468 16.32 -9.31 -4.05
CA MET A 468 15.19 -10.00 -4.66
C MET A 468 15.46 -10.40 -6.11
N ALA A 469 16.11 -9.54 -6.90
CA ALA A 469 16.51 -9.85 -8.26
C ALA A 469 17.57 -10.97 -8.31
N TYR A 470 18.53 -10.95 -7.38
CA TYR A 470 19.49 -12.04 -7.21
C TYR A 470 18.77 -13.37 -6.93
N LEU A 471 17.86 -13.42 -5.95
CA LEU A 471 17.12 -14.64 -5.60
C LEU A 471 16.24 -15.18 -6.74
N ARG A 472 15.67 -14.30 -7.58
CA ARG A 472 14.91 -14.72 -8.77
C ARG A 472 15.82 -15.38 -9.80
N ARG A 473 16.96 -14.77 -10.07
CA ARG A 473 17.93 -15.28 -11.05
C ARG A 473 18.56 -16.59 -10.58
N THR A 474 18.95 -16.73 -9.31
CA THR A 474 19.48 -18.02 -8.77
C THR A 474 18.47 -19.17 -8.81
N ARG A 475 17.18 -18.91 -9.04
CA ARG A 475 16.16 -19.96 -9.25
C ARG A 475 15.92 -20.31 -10.73
N GLU A 476 16.28 -19.42 -11.64
CA GLU A 476 16.17 -19.60 -13.10
C GLU A 476 17.46 -20.15 -13.74
N TYR A 477 18.60 -20.05 -13.01
CA TYR A 477 19.92 -20.59 -13.35
C TYR A 477 20.29 -21.80 -12.50
#